data_AF-A0A915IQE2-F1
#
_entry.id   AF-A0A915IQE2-F1
#
_cell.length_a   1.000
_cell.length_b   1.000
_cell.length_c   1.000
_cell.angle_alpha   90.00
_cell.angle_beta   90.00
_cell.angle_gamma   90.00
#
_symmetry.space_group_name_H-M   'P 1'
#
loop_
_entity.id
_entity.type
_entity.pdbx_description
1 polymer ?
#
loop_
_entity_poly.entity_id
_entity_poly.type
_entity_poly.pdbx_seq_one_letter_code
_entity_poly.pdbx_strand_id
1 'polypeptide(L)'
;MIVGLRTHLQEIYAGRRGLFERDIAFALNIKSAANKRAQVVNGIRMVRNLLDALNDRTTLPKPSGIDSRSEKYPDRRSREDAQNLKTPTLSFGKLQFQALCYSQCDNTFKSYLDCIASSTGDAVKGKALESEFADDYRKLVARSFDSTRTSSNQKCVLSDDELQTDIFGDNGPLHGFPEGQKIATDIKNQFFKASEDIRKCLRLEFAAAVVDEMQPCIAQKIGNPNFKVPELPDFDKNTQTFLDVVLRGVSYRVMAYSRLYACNAAFPDRATKTKALLDDKSGLFKLHCDLNKSCRSNVDNSCGAQFDKVKSATCSCMYIKRDDWHTKFDKVRDAIENFSTSSQCSSAIKDAVGGWRYKLQNAMKKCIPDKDNLLASIGIDKAIDKGCDELAGKSSDVRLKIVNAIRMIRNLLDALNDRITRFCEVRC
;
A
#
# COMPACT_ATOMS: atom_id res chain seq x y z
N MET A 1 -7.58 -7.14 78.32
CA MET A 1 -6.73 -7.47 77.14
C MET A 1 -7.54 -7.99 75.93
N ILE A 2 -8.70 -8.65 76.11
CA ILE A 2 -9.53 -9.16 75.00
C ILE A 2 -10.51 -8.10 74.42
N VAL A 3 -10.89 -7.08 75.20
CA VAL A 3 -11.77 -5.99 74.73
C VAL A 3 -11.04 -4.99 73.82
N GLY A 4 -9.73 -4.80 73.99
CA GLY A 4 -8.92 -3.94 73.10
C GLY A 4 -8.65 -4.53 71.72
N LEU A 5 -8.67 -5.87 71.57
CA LEU A 5 -8.46 -6.52 70.27
C LEU A 5 -9.69 -6.42 69.34
N ARG A 6 -10.90 -6.28 69.90
CA ARG A 6 -12.14 -6.21 69.11
C ARG A 6 -12.35 -4.84 68.47
N THR A 7 -11.98 -3.77 69.17
CA THR A 7 -12.03 -2.39 68.65
C THR A 7 -10.94 -2.17 67.60
N HIS A 8 -9.73 -2.70 67.81
CA HIS A 8 -8.66 -2.61 66.80
C HIS A 8 -8.94 -3.45 65.55
N LEU A 9 -9.60 -4.61 65.66
CA LEU A 9 -9.99 -5.39 64.48
C LEU A 9 -11.17 -4.78 63.71
N GLN A 10 -12.09 -4.06 64.36
CA GLN A 10 -13.16 -3.34 63.67
C GLN A 10 -12.66 -2.09 62.95
N GLU A 11 -11.68 -1.37 63.48
CA GLU A 11 -11.02 -0.25 62.80
C GLU A 11 -10.15 -0.71 61.62
N ILE A 12 -9.48 -1.87 61.74
CA ILE A 12 -8.74 -2.48 60.62
C ILE A 12 -9.68 -2.99 59.52
N TYR A 13 -10.87 -3.51 59.86
CA TYR A 13 -11.86 -3.95 58.87
C TYR A 13 -12.62 -2.79 58.21
N ALA A 14 -12.92 -1.70 58.93
CA ALA A 14 -13.54 -0.50 58.36
C ALA A 14 -12.58 0.29 57.47
N GLY A 15 -11.30 0.40 57.87
CA GLY A 15 -10.25 1.00 57.04
C GLY A 15 -9.93 0.19 55.78
N ARG A 16 -9.97 -1.15 55.86
CA ARG A 16 -9.76 -2.02 54.69
C ARG A 16 -10.96 -2.08 53.74
N ARG A 17 -12.21 -1.89 54.20
CA ARG A 17 -13.37 -1.80 53.30
C ARG A 17 -13.33 -0.54 52.42
N GLY A 18 -12.94 0.60 53.01
CA GLY A 18 -12.75 1.85 52.26
C GLY A 18 -11.56 1.83 51.30
N LEU A 19 -10.48 1.12 51.64
CA LEU A 19 -9.35 0.86 50.72
C LEU A 19 -9.74 -0.12 49.61
N PHE A 20 -10.46 -1.19 49.90
CA PHE A 20 -10.89 -2.18 48.89
C PHE A 20 -11.96 -1.61 47.93
N GLU A 21 -12.87 -0.75 48.40
CA GLU A 21 -13.83 -0.04 47.54
C GLU A 21 -13.17 1.09 46.74
N ARG A 22 -12.16 1.78 47.29
CA ARG A 22 -11.32 2.73 46.53
C ARG A 22 -10.42 2.03 45.52
N ASP A 23 -9.89 0.86 45.84
CA ASP A 23 -9.06 0.06 44.94
C ASP A 23 -9.90 -0.63 43.86
N ILE A 24 -11.17 -0.99 44.14
CA ILE A 24 -12.13 -1.44 43.12
C ILE A 24 -12.62 -0.25 42.29
N ALA A 25 -12.90 0.92 42.85
CA ALA A 25 -13.25 2.12 42.08
C ALA A 25 -12.06 2.65 41.25
N PHE A 26 -10.83 2.51 41.74
CA PHE A 26 -9.58 2.80 41.03
C PHE A 26 -9.27 1.72 39.99
N ALA A 27 -9.50 0.43 40.27
CA ALA A 27 -9.39 -0.66 39.30
C ALA A 27 -10.50 -0.62 38.25
N LEU A 28 -11.72 -0.15 38.57
CA LEU A 28 -12.82 0.08 37.63
C LEU A 28 -12.61 1.38 36.85
N ASN A 29 -12.00 2.43 37.42
CA ASN A 29 -11.54 3.61 36.69
C ASN A 29 -10.32 3.32 35.83
N ILE A 30 -9.42 2.42 36.24
CA ILE A 30 -8.31 1.91 35.41
C ILE A 30 -8.85 0.97 34.34
N LYS A 31 -9.87 0.15 34.60
CA LYS A 31 -10.52 -0.71 33.60
C LYS A 31 -11.40 0.09 32.65
N SER A 32 -12.01 1.19 33.09
CA SER A 32 -12.71 2.19 32.28
C SER A 32 -11.74 3.06 31.48
N ALA A 33 -10.60 3.45 32.04
CA ALA A 33 -9.53 4.16 31.35
C ALA A 33 -8.69 3.23 30.45
N ALA A 34 -8.58 1.94 30.76
CA ALA A 34 -7.98 0.90 29.92
C ALA A 34 -8.94 0.45 28.82
N ASN A 35 -10.25 0.44 29.07
CA ASN A 35 -11.27 0.29 28.03
C ASN A 35 -11.35 1.54 27.15
N LYS A 36 -11.21 2.76 27.69
CA LYS A 36 -11.09 4.01 26.91
C LYS A 36 -9.75 4.13 26.18
N ARG A 37 -8.64 3.64 26.76
CA ARG A 37 -7.33 3.51 26.08
C ARG A 37 -7.35 2.41 25.03
N ALA A 38 -8.04 1.29 25.28
CA ALA A 38 -8.25 0.23 24.30
C ALA A 38 -9.17 0.73 23.19
N GLN A 39 -10.20 1.50 23.49
CA GLN A 39 -11.08 2.18 22.53
C GLN A 39 -10.28 3.16 21.68
N VAL A 40 -9.62 4.19 22.22
CA VAL A 40 -8.78 5.09 21.41
C VAL A 40 -7.69 4.34 20.60
N VAL A 41 -7.15 3.23 21.12
CA VAL A 41 -6.29 2.31 20.35
C VAL A 41 -7.02 1.57 19.23
N ASN A 42 -8.28 1.22 19.40
CA ASN A 42 -9.14 0.56 18.42
C ASN A 42 -9.49 1.48 17.25
N GLY A 43 -9.77 2.78 17.44
CA GLY A 43 -9.96 3.72 16.33
C GLY A 43 -8.67 4.03 15.56
N ILE A 44 -7.55 4.12 16.27
CA ILE A 44 -6.18 4.30 15.74
C ILE A 44 -5.71 3.06 14.95
N ARG A 45 -6.06 1.86 15.44
CA ARG A 45 -5.73 0.58 14.81
C ARG A 45 -6.71 0.21 13.69
N MET A 46 -7.94 0.69 13.75
CA MET A 46 -8.89 0.63 12.64
C MET A 46 -8.33 1.33 11.42
N VAL A 47 -7.80 2.55 11.56
CA VAL A 47 -7.13 3.27 10.48
C VAL A 47 -6.01 2.40 9.90
N ARG A 48 -5.08 1.91 10.74
CA ARG A 48 -4.03 0.94 10.36
C ARG A 48 -4.55 -0.22 9.50
N ASN A 49 -5.59 -0.89 9.98
CA ASN A 49 -6.13 -2.09 9.36
C ASN A 49 -6.99 -1.79 8.13
N LEU A 50 -7.56 -0.60 8.03
CA LEU A 50 -8.20 -0.09 6.83
C LEU A 50 -7.21 0.07 5.69
N LEU A 51 -5.94 0.39 6.00
CA LEU A 51 -4.96 0.75 4.99
C LEU A 51 -4.38 -0.46 4.31
N ASP A 52 -4.14 -1.53 5.06
CA ASP A 52 -3.82 -2.79 4.41
C ASP A 52 -5.08 -3.46 3.85
N ALA A 53 -6.27 -2.84 3.93
CA ALA A 53 -7.54 -3.43 3.51
C ALA A 53 -7.99 -3.04 2.06
N LEU A 54 -7.32 -2.10 1.39
CA LEU A 54 -7.86 -1.37 0.23
C LEU A 54 -7.54 -1.94 -1.19
N ASN A 55 -7.52 -3.26 -1.48
CA ASN A 55 -7.42 -3.85 -2.86
C ASN A 55 -8.49 -4.89 -3.20
N ASP A 56 -9.73 -4.62 -3.56
CA ASP A 56 -10.26 -4.45 -4.92
C ASP A 56 -11.81 -4.58 -4.79
N ARG A 57 -12.59 -4.31 -5.84
CA ARG A 57 -14.02 -4.64 -5.97
C ARG A 57 -14.20 -5.60 -7.15
N THR A 58 -15.01 -6.63 -6.94
CA THR A 58 -15.89 -7.17 -8.00
C THR A 58 -17.34 -6.89 -7.61
N THR A 59 -18.04 -6.17 -8.48
CA THR A 59 -19.48 -6.32 -8.83
C THR A 59 -19.85 -5.21 -9.82
N LEU A 60 -20.04 -5.58 -11.08
CA LEU A 60 -20.86 -4.82 -12.03
C LEU A 60 -22.14 -5.61 -12.29
N PRO A 61 -23.32 -5.00 -12.23
CA PRO A 61 -24.54 -5.57 -12.78
C PRO A 61 -24.52 -5.51 -14.32
N LYS A 62 -25.20 -6.46 -14.96
CA LYS A 62 -25.34 -6.62 -16.42
C LYS A 62 -25.86 -5.35 -17.11
N PRO A 63 -25.37 -4.98 -18.30
CA PRO A 63 -26.04 -4.00 -19.15
C PRO A 63 -27.18 -4.67 -19.93
N SER A 64 -28.40 -4.22 -19.67
CA SER A 64 -29.55 -4.34 -20.55
C SER A 64 -29.56 -3.18 -21.54
N GLY A 65 -29.90 -3.46 -22.80
CA GLY A 65 -30.39 -2.45 -23.73
C GLY A 65 -29.39 -1.99 -24.77
N ILE A 66 -29.47 -2.63 -25.93
CA ILE A 66 -29.01 -2.12 -27.22
C ILE A 66 -29.87 -0.90 -27.56
N ASP A 67 -29.26 0.24 -27.86
CA ASP A 67 -29.88 1.14 -28.84
C ASP A 67 -28.82 1.89 -29.65
N SER A 68 -29.15 2.08 -30.91
CA SER A 68 -28.24 2.35 -32.01
C SER A 68 -28.31 3.81 -32.48
N ARG A 69 -27.15 4.39 -32.87
CA ARG A 69 -26.98 5.52 -33.83
C ARG A 69 -25.49 5.85 -33.92
N SER A 70 -24.83 5.44 -35.00
CA SER A 70 -24.60 6.20 -36.24
C SER A 70 -23.54 7.31 -36.08
N GLU A 71 -22.32 7.04 -36.53
CA GLU A 71 -21.48 8.11 -37.08
C GLU A 71 -20.57 7.56 -38.20
N LYS A 72 -20.58 8.31 -39.30
CA LYS A 72 -20.11 7.98 -40.64
C LYS A 72 -18.60 8.23 -40.75
N TYR A 73 -17.89 7.33 -41.43
CA TYR A 73 -16.64 7.66 -42.15
C TYR A 73 -16.89 7.55 -43.66
N PRO A 74 -16.29 8.43 -44.49
CA PRO A 74 -16.52 8.42 -45.93
C PRO A 74 -15.68 7.39 -46.68
N ASP A 75 -16.34 6.84 -47.68
CA ASP A 75 -15.93 5.88 -48.71
C ASP A 75 -14.97 6.51 -49.75
N ARG A 76 -13.98 5.74 -50.22
CA ARG A 76 -13.44 5.87 -51.58
C ARG A 76 -13.06 4.48 -52.13
N ARG A 77 -13.80 4.10 -53.17
CA ARG A 77 -13.68 2.90 -54.02
C ARG A 77 -12.57 2.98 -55.07
N SER A 78 -12.07 1.81 -55.44
CA SER A 78 -11.96 1.27 -56.82
C SER A 78 -11.49 -0.20 -56.70
N ARG A 79 -12.29 -1.25 -57.00
CA ARG A 79 -12.55 -1.91 -58.32
C ARG A 79 -11.26 -2.17 -59.12
N GLU A 80 -10.93 -3.33 -59.68
CA GLU A 80 -11.49 -4.67 -59.98
C GLU A 80 -10.29 -5.66 -59.87
N ASP A 81 -10.41 -6.93 -59.49
CA ASP A 81 -10.66 -8.05 -60.41
C ASP A 81 -10.97 -9.33 -59.63
N ALA A 82 -11.88 -10.12 -60.18
CA ALA A 82 -12.28 -11.43 -59.72
C ALA A 82 -11.39 -12.54 -60.30
N GLN A 83 -11.46 -13.70 -59.65
CA GLN A 83 -11.00 -15.03 -60.09
C GLN A 83 -9.57 -15.43 -59.70
N ASN A 84 -9.46 -16.06 -58.53
CA ASN A 84 -8.95 -17.44 -58.45
C ASN A 84 -9.30 -18.05 -57.09
N LEU A 85 -10.17 -19.07 -57.12
CA LEU A 85 -10.39 -19.98 -56.00
C LEU A 85 -9.06 -20.68 -55.67
N LYS A 86 -8.45 -20.31 -54.55
CA LYS A 86 -7.62 -21.21 -53.76
C LYS A 86 -8.21 -21.27 -52.36
N THR A 87 -8.69 -22.45 -52.01
CA THR A 87 -8.97 -22.88 -50.64
C THR A 87 -7.85 -22.40 -49.71
N PRO A 88 -8.14 -21.66 -48.63
CA PRO A 88 -7.16 -21.47 -47.58
C PRO A 88 -7.08 -22.79 -46.82
N THR A 89 -5.98 -23.51 -47.02
CA THR A 89 -5.50 -24.51 -46.09
C THR A 89 -5.40 -23.84 -44.72
N LEU A 90 -6.38 -24.13 -43.84
CA LEU A 90 -6.32 -23.81 -42.42
C LEU A 90 -5.04 -24.44 -41.86
N SER A 91 -4.02 -23.62 -41.63
CA SER A 91 -2.76 -24.06 -41.04
C SER A 91 -2.98 -24.39 -39.56
N PHE A 92 -3.48 -25.59 -39.29
CA PHE A 92 -3.55 -26.17 -37.93
C PHE A 92 -2.18 -26.16 -37.24
N GLY A 93 -1.09 -26.17 -38.01
CA GLY A 93 0.29 -26.05 -37.49
C GLY A 93 0.59 -24.74 -36.75
N LYS A 94 0.01 -23.59 -37.10
CA LYS A 94 0.31 -22.31 -36.43
C LYS A 94 -0.33 -22.18 -35.05
N LEU A 95 -1.52 -22.74 -34.86
CA LEU A 95 -2.22 -22.74 -33.56
C LEU A 95 -1.60 -23.74 -32.59
N GLN A 96 -1.14 -24.90 -33.07
CA GLN A 96 -0.40 -25.86 -32.24
C GLN A 96 1.02 -25.39 -31.90
N PHE A 97 1.72 -24.73 -32.83
CA PHE A 97 3.04 -24.14 -32.51
C PHE A 97 2.96 -23.00 -31.50
N GLN A 98 1.93 -22.15 -31.58
CA GLN A 98 1.73 -21.11 -30.57
C GLN A 98 1.49 -21.74 -29.19
N ALA A 99 0.59 -22.72 -29.07
CA ALA A 99 0.29 -23.39 -27.80
C ALA A 99 1.48 -24.14 -27.19
N LEU A 100 2.36 -24.75 -28.01
CA LEU A 100 3.57 -25.43 -27.56
C LEU A 100 4.71 -24.48 -27.16
N CYS A 101 4.83 -23.32 -27.81
CA CYS A 101 5.79 -22.28 -27.40
C CYS A 101 5.38 -21.55 -26.11
N TYR A 102 4.08 -21.43 -25.82
CA TYR A 102 3.60 -20.82 -24.57
C TYR A 102 4.14 -21.58 -23.35
N SER A 103 4.05 -22.92 -23.31
CA SER A 103 4.47 -23.70 -22.12
C SER A 103 5.98 -23.71 -21.86
N GLN A 104 6.83 -23.60 -22.89
CA GLN A 104 8.28 -23.51 -22.72
C GLN A 104 8.72 -22.13 -22.21
N CYS A 105 8.03 -21.06 -22.63
CA CYS A 105 8.40 -19.69 -22.27
C CYS A 105 7.78 -19.21 -20.96
N ASP A 106 6.81 -19.94 -20.39
CA ASP A 106 6.09 -19.56 -19.16
C ASP A 106 7.03 -19.34 -17.97
N ASN A 107 8.16 -20.05 -17.90
CA ASN A 107 9.13 -19.91 -16.80
C ASN A 107 10.11 -18.75 -16.99
N THR A 108 10.21 -18.15 -18.19
CA THR A 108 11.21 -17.10 -18.45
C THR A 108 10.98 -15.84 -17.62
N PHE A 109 9.72 -15.48 -17.38
CA PHE A 109 9.39 -14.37 -16.50
C PHE A 109 9.80 -14.67 -15.05
N LYS A 110 9.62 -15.92 -14.58
CA LYS A 110 10.08 -16.33 -13.25
C LYS A 110 11.61 -16.24 -13.14
N SER A 111 12.36 -16.78 -14.10
CA SER A 111 13.84 -16.73 -14.08
C SER A 111 14.36 -15.29 -14.05
N TYR A 112 13.69 -14.38 -14.75
CA TYR A 112 13.97 -12.95 -14.69
C TYR A 112 13.72 -12.37 -13.30
N LEU A 113 12.56 -12.65 -12.68
CA LEU A 113 12.26 -12.20 -11.31
C LEU A 113 13.26 -12.76 -10.29
N ASP A 114 13.65 -14.02 -10.43
CA ASP A 114 14.65 -14.67 -9.58
C ASP A 114 16.03 -13.99 -9.73
N CYS A 115 16.42 -13.58 -10.94
CA CYS A 115 17.64 -12.80 -11.19
C CYS A 115 17.60 -11.44 -10.49
N ILE A 116 16.47 -10.72 -10.56
CA ILE A 116 16.28 -9.46 -9.84
C ILE A 116 16.40 -9.69 -8.33
N ALA A 117 15.69 -10.68 -7.80
CA ALA A 117 15.70 -10.99 -6.36
C ALA A 117 17.08 -11.45 -5.86
N SER A 118 17.84 -12.18 -6.66
CA SER A 118 19.22 -12.54 -6.32
C SER A 118 20.11 -11.31 -6.20
N SER A 119 19.88 -10.27 -7.01
CA SER A 119 20.68 -9.05 -7.01
C SER A 119 20.28 -8.09 -5.91
N THR A 120 18.97 -7.90 -5.68
CA THR A 120 18.47 -7.09 -4.56
C THR A 120 18.68 -7.76 -3.21
N GLY A 121 18.71 -9.09 -3.20
CA GLY A 121 19.07 -9.91 -2.05
C GLY A 121 20.57 -10.00 -1.79
N ASP A 122 21.47 -9.57 -2.68
CA ASP A 122 22.90 -9.52 -2.37
C ASP A 122 23.20 -8.37 -1.41
N ALA A 123 24.02 -8.58 -0.39
CA ALA A 123 24.24 -7.55 0.65
C ALA A 123 24.92 -6.29 0.12
N VAL A 124 25.85 -6.43 -0.83
CA VAL A 124 26.63 -5.31 -1.38
C VAL A 124 25.85 -4.63 -2.50
N LYS A 125 25.40 -5.40 -3.48
CA LYS A 125 24.62 -4.88 -4.62
C LYS A 125 23.26 -4.37 -4.16
N GLY A 126 22.56 -5.10 -3.29
CA GLY A 126 21.28 -4.67 -2.71
C GLY A 126 21.41 -3.34 -1.97
N LYS A 127 22.43 -3.18 -1.13
CA LYS A 127 22.70 -1.90 -0.46
C LYS A 127 22.99 -0.77 -1.45
N ALA A 128 23.77 -1.03 -2.51
CA ALA A 128 24.05 -0.03 -3.54
C ALA A 128 22.78 0.39 -4.31
N LEU A 129 21.91 -0.57 -4.63
CA LEU A 129 20.61 -0.31 -5.24
C LEU A 129 19.72 0.54 -4.30
N GLU A 130 19.59 0.18 -3.02
CA GLU A 130 18.82 1.00 -2.07
C GLU A 130 19.38 2.42 -1.91
N SER A 131 20.72 2.54 -1.93
CA SER A 131 21.38 3.83 -1.79
C SER A 131 21.11 4.71 -3.01
N GLU A 132 21.23 4.16 -4.22
CA GLU A 132 20.81 4.86 -5.43
C GLU A 132 19.33 5.28 -5.35
N PHE A 133 18.45 4.36 -4.95
CA PHE A 133 17.02 4.66 -4.85
C PHE A 133 16.76 5.84 -3.91
N ALA A 134 17.38 5.85 -2.73
CA ALA A 134 17.25 6.95 -1.78
C ALA A 134 17.86 8.26 -2.30
N ASP A 135 19.06 8.22 -2.84
CA ASP A 135 19.80 9.40 -3.29
C ASP A 135 19.17 10.04 -4.53
N ASP A 136 18.76 9.23 -5.51
CA ASP A 136 18.10 9.70 -6.72
C ASP A 136 16.69 10.21 -6.43
N TYR A 137 15.96 9.57 -5.50
CA TYR A 137 14.69 10.12 -5.04
C TYR A 137 14.87 11.45 -4.29
N ARG A 138 15.94 11.61 -3.50
CA ARG A 138 16.27 12.91 -2.90
C ARG A 138 16.53 13.97 -3.96
N LYS A 139 17.32 13.67 -5.00
CA LYS A 139 17.56 14.59 -6.13
C LYS A 139 16.26 14.93 -6.84
N LEU A 140 15.37 13.95 -7.03
CA LEU A 140 14.04 14.13 -7.60
C LEU A 140 13.20 15.10 -6.77
N VAL A 141 13.21 14.98 -5.44
CA VAL A 141 12.53 15.91 -4.55
C VAL A 141 13.13 17.31 -4.66
N ALA A 142 14.46 17.43 -4.59
CA ALA A 142 15.16 18.71 -4.66
C ALA A 142 14.88 19.49 -5.96
N ARG A 143 14.71 18.79 -7.11
CA ARG A 143 14.32 19.45 -8.38
C ARG A 143 12.83 19.78 -8.47
N SER A 144 11.99 19.05 -7.74
CA SER A 144 10.53 19.15 -7.84
C SER A 144 9.92 20.15 -6.86
N PHE A 145 10.55 20.35 -5.71
CA PHE A 145 10.11 21.28 -4.67
C PHE A 145 11.00 22.52 -4.62
N ASP A 146 10.41 23.62 -4.17
CA ASP A 146 11.14 24.80 -3.76
C ASP A 146 11.68 24.61 -2.33
N SER A 147 12.95 24.95 -2.10
CA SER A 147 13.58 24.83 -0.78
C SER A 147 13.17 25.96 0.18
N THR A 148 12.67 27.07 -0.35
CA THR A 148 12.25 28.25 0.43
C THR A 148 10.93 28.78 -0.10
N ARG A 149 10.17 29.49 0.74
CA ARG A 149 8.90 30.13 0.33
C ARG A 149 9.10 31.34 -0.58
N THR A 150 10.34 31.77 -0.79
CA THR A 150 10.71 33.00 -1.51
C THR A 150 11.10 32.75 -2.96
N SER A 151 11.40 31.50 -3.35
CA SER A 151 11.60 31.15 -4.76
C SER A 151 10.26 31.17 -5.51
N SER A 152 10.32 31.51 -6.81
CA SER A 152 9.17 31.81 -7.67
C SER A 152 7.96 30.89 -7.43
N ASN A 153 6.80 31.49 -7.17
CA ASN A 153 5.49 30.96 -6.74
C ASN A 153 4.86 29.74 -7.48
N GLN A 154 5.63 28.84 -8.08
CA GLN A 154 5.14 27.85 -9.04
C GLN A 154 5.22 26.40 -8.55
N LYS A 155 6.03 26.10 -7.52
CA LYS A 155 6.14 24.75 -6.93
C LYS A 155 5.74 24.75 -5.46
N CYS A 156 5.53 23.56 -4.92
CA CYS A 156 5.31 23.35 -3.49
C CYS A 156 6.65 23.46 -2.75
N VAL A 157 6.59 23.80 -1.47
CA VAL A 157 7.79 24.00 -0.64
C VAL A 157 8.05 22.75 0.20
N LEU A 158 9.29 22.28 0.19
CA LEU A 158 9.81 21.25 1.06
C LEU A 158 11.31 21.48 1.21
N SER A 159 11.73 21.85 2.41
CA SER A 159 13.16 22.06 2.72
C SER A 159 13.90 20.74 2.87
N ASP A 160 15.23 20.78 2.71
CA ASP A 160 16.09 19.62 2.93
C ASP A 160 16.02 19.11 4.38
N ASP A 161 15.89 20.01 5.36
CA ASP A 161 15.76 19.63 6.79
C ASP A 161 14.44 18.88 7.06
N GLU A 162 13.33 19.37 6.49
CA GLU A 162 12.05 18.66 6.57
C GLU A 162 12.13 17.30 5.88
N LEU A 163 12.86 17.18 4.77
CA LEU A 163 13.02 15.92 4.05
C LEU A 163 13.80 14.87 4.87
N GLN A 164 14.74 15.28 5.72
CA GLN A 164 15.49 14.37 6.61
C GLN A 164 14.75 14.02 7.91
N THR A 165 13.55 14.55 8.14
CA THR A 165 12.81 14.31 9.38
C THR A 165 12.35 12.85 9.50
N ASP A 166 12.45 12.27 10.70
CA ASP A 166 11.87 10.94 10.99
C ASP A 166 10.34 11.01 10.81
N ILE A 167 9.84 10.34 9.77
CA ILE A 167 8.41 10.29 9.44
C ILE A 167 7.57 9.67 10.56
N PHE A 168 8.20 8.91 11.46
CA PHE A 168 7.56 8.29 12.61
C PHE A 168 7.82 9.02 13.93
N GLY A 169 8.60 10.09 13.89
CA GLY A 169 8.96 10.88 15.06
C GLY A 169 8.04 12.07 15.26
N ASP A 170 8.30 12.83 16.32
CA ASP A 170 7.46 13.95 16.74
C ASP A 170 7.31 15.01 15.66
N ASN A 171 8.32 15.24 14.83
CA ASN A 171 8.29 16.24 13.75
C ASN A 171 7.81 15.71 12.40
N GLY A 172 7.42 14.43 12.32
CA GLY A 172 6.93 13.81 11.09
C GLY A 172 5.55 14.34 10.62
N PRO A 173 4.94 13.74 9.59
CA PRO A 173 3.65 14.18 9.04
C PRO A 173 2.49 14.23 10.04
N LEU A 174 2.61 13.52 11.16
CA LEU A 174 1.60 13.46 12.23
C LEU A 174 1.97 14.27 13.47
N HIS A 175 2.88 15.25 13.32
CA HIS A 175 3.22 16.21 14.36
C HIS A 175 1.97 16.86 14.98
N GLY A 176 1.98 17.04 16.30
CA GLY A 176 0.86 17.67 17.03
C GLY A 176 -0.44 16.85 17.05
N PHE A 177 -0.36 15.56 16.77
CA PHE A 177 -1.48 14.62 16.85
C PHE A 177 -1.09 13.35 17.63
N PRO A 178 -1.29 13.30 18.96
CA PRO A 178 -0.85 12.19 19.81
C PRO A 178 -1.36 10.82 19.35
N GLU A 179 -2.64 10.75 18.92
CA GLU A 179 -3.21 9.54 18.37
C GLU A 179 -2.52 9.12 17.07
N GLY A 180 -2.19 10.07 16.18
CA GLY A 180 -1.43 9.82 14.97
C GLY A 180 0.00 9.37 15.25
N GLN A 181 0.68 9.95 16.24
CA GLN A 181 2.02 9.52 16.64
C GLN A 181 2.05 8.07 17.13
N LYS A 182 0.97 7.63 17.78
CA LYS A 182 0.78 6.21 18.12
C LYS A 182 0.62 5.34 16.88
N ILE A 183 -0.12 5.79 15.87
CA ILE A 183 -0.23 5.09 14.58
C ILE A 183 1.16 4.91 13.96
N ALA A 184 1.92 5.99 13.86
CA ALA A 184 3.27 6.01 13.32
C ALA A 184 4.23 5.07 14.08
N THR A 185 4.24 5.14 15.41
CA THR A 185 5.08 4.28 16.26
C THR A 185 4.79 2.79 16.04
N ASP A 186 3.52 2.42 16.03
CA ASP A 186 3.13 1.03 15.84
C ASP A 186 3.49 0.52 14.43
N ILE A 187 3.34 1.36 13.39
CA ILE A 187 3.78 1.03 12.03
C ILE A 187 5.29 0.80 11.99
N LYS A 188 6.06 1.71 12.60
CA LYS A 188 7.52 1.58 12.74
C LYS A 188 7.86 0.25 13.42
N ASN A 189 7.15 -0.09 14.49
CA ASN A 189 7.38 -1.33 15.22
C ASN A 189 7.05 -2.57 14.39
N GLN A 190 5.93 -2.57 13.65
CA GLN A 190 5.48 -3.73 12.87
C GLN A 190 6.32 -3.97 11.62
N PHE A 191 6.60 -2.93 10.84
CA PHE A 191 7.26 -3.06 9.54
C PHE A 191 8.78 -2.99 9.62
N PHE A 192 9.32 -2.27 10.62
CA PHE A 192 10.75 -2.00 10.70
C PHE A 192 11.41 -2.60 11.95
N LYS A 193 10.73 -2.72 13.09
CA LYS A 193 11.32 -3.29 14.32
C LYS A 193 10.89 -4.72 14.68
N ALA A 194 9.95 -5.32 13.97
CA ALA A 194 9.52 -6.70 14.22
C ALA A 194 10.69 -7.69 14.01
N SER A 195 10.51 -8.97 14.35
CA SER A 195 11.52 -9.97 13.99
C SER A 195 11.63 -10.13 12.47
N GLU A 196 12.75 -10.67 12.00
CA GLU A 196 12.97 -10.92 10.58
C GLU A 196 11.90 -11.83 9.98
N ASP A 197 11.54 -12.90 10.68
CA ASP A 197 10.50 -13.84 10.23
C ASP A 197 9.14 -13.19 10.07
N ILE A 198 8.75 -12.31 11.00
CA ILE A 198 7.48 -11.58 10.92
C ILE A 198 7.50 -10.64 9.73
N ARG A 199 8.58 -9.85 9.55
CA ARG A 199 8.70 -8.93 8.40
C ARG A 199 8.67 -9.69 7.09
N LYS A 200 9.43 -10.78 6.98
CA LYS A 200 9.47 -11.64 5.79
C LYS A 200 8.08 -12.21 5.47
N CYS A 201 7.40 -12.77 6.46
CA CYS A 201 6.05 -13.30 6.29
C CYS A 201 5.10 -12.21 5.77
N LEU A 202 5.07 -11.04 6.40
CA LEU A 202 4.21 -9.94 5.97
C LEU A 202 4.51 -9.49 4.54
N ARG A 203 5.78 -9.38 4.16
CA ARG A 203 6.17 -9.03 2.78
C ARG A 203 5.67 -10.05 1.77
N LEU A 204 5.84 -11.35 2.06
CA LEU A 204 5.41 -12.43 1.15
C LEU A 204 3.90 -12.52 1.04
N GLU A 205 3.16 -12.45 2.15
CA GLU A 205 1.70 -12.44 2.13
C GLU A 205 1.15 -11.22 1.39
N PHE A 206 1.76 -10.05 1.58
CA PHE A 206 1.37 -8.84 0.87
C PHE A 206 1.65 -8.96 -0.63
N ALA A 207 2.83 -9.46 -1.02
CA ALA A 207 3.18 -9.68 -2.42
C ALA A 207 2.24 -10.69 -3.09
N ALA A 208 1.96 -11.82 -2.44
CA ALA A 208 1.03 -12.83 -2.94
C ALA A 208 -0.38 -12.26 -3.12
N ALA A 209 -0.86 -11.50 -2.14
CA ALA A 209 -2.15 -10.87 -2.23
C ALA A 209 -2.18 -9.85 -3.39
N VAL A 210 -1.12 -9.05 -3.58
CA VAL A 210 -1.02 -8.11 -4.72
C VAL A 210 -1.11 -8.86 -6.05
N VAL A 211 -0.40 -9.97 -6.20
CA VAL A 211 -0.47 -10.85 -7.38
C VAL A 211 -1.90 -11.34 -7.64
N ASP A 212 -2.59 -11.82 -6.61
CA ASP A 212 -3.96 -12.32 -6.73
C ASP A 212 -4.91 -11.26 -7.30
N GLU A 213 -4.74 -9.99 -6.94
CA GLU A 213 -5.61 -8.89 -7.41
C GLU A 213 -5.30 -8.44 -8.83
N MET A 214 -4.04 -8.57 -9.24
CA MET A 214 -3.64 -8.23 -10.60
C MET A 214 -3.97 -9.36 -11.57
N GLN A 215 -4.11 -10.58 -11.08
CA GLN A 215 -4.26 -11.78 -11.89
C GLN A 215 -5.40 -11.70 -12.92
N PRO A 216 -6.61 -11.19 -12.61
CA PRO A 216 -7.67 -11.02 -13.61
C PRO A 216 -7.29 -10.04 -14.72
N CYS A 217 -6.68 -8.90 -14.37
CA CYS A 217 -6.21 -7.90 -15.32
C CYS A 217 -5.12 -8.47 -16.23
N ILE A 218 -4.17 -9.23 -15.66
CA ILE A 218 -3.04 -9.80 -16.39
C ILE A 218 -3.53 -10.88 -17.36
N ALA A 219 -4.38 -11.79 -16.89
CA ALA A 219 -4.98 -12.84 -17.72
C ALA A 219 -5.76 -12.24 -18.92
N GLN A 220 -6.50 -11.16 -18.68
CA GLN A 220 -7.21 -10.42 -19.73
C GLN A 220 -6.25 -9.80 -20.75
N LYS A 221 -5.20 -9.08 -20.31
CA LYS A 221 -4.23 -8.44 -21.21
C LYS A 221 -3.39 -9.46 -22.00
N ILE A 222 -3.13 -10.62 -21.42
CA ILE A 222 -2.42 -11.70 -22.10
C ILE A 222 -3.33 -12.43 -23.10
N GLY A 223 -4.66 -12.38 -22.91
CA GLY A 223 -5.62 -13.13 -23.71
C GLY A 223 -5.64 -14.62 -23.35
N ASN A 224 -5.23 -14.98 -22.13
CA ASN A 224 -5.26 -16.34 -21.62
C ASN A 224 -5.86 -16.34 -20.20
N PRO A 225 -7.12 -16.79 -20.03
CA PRO A 225 -7.78 -16.82 -18.71
C PRO A 225 -7.12 -17.77 -17.70
N ASN A 226 -6.33 -18.74 -18.19
CA ASN A 226 -5.62 -19.71 -17.37
C ASN A 226 -4.18 -19.29 -17.04
N PHE A 227 -3.70 -18.16 -17.58
CA PHE A 227 -2.37 -17.66 -17.27
C PHE A 227 -2.27 -17.35 -15.78
N LYS A 228 -1.19 -17.79 -15.14
CA LYS A 228 -0.88 -17.48 -13.74
C LYS A 228 0.46 -16.77 -13.68
N VAL A 229 0.48 -15.62 -13.02
CA VAL A 229 1.74 -14.94 -12.71
C VAL A 229 2.52 -15.85 -11.76
N PRO A 230 3.82 -16.07 -12.00
CA PRO A 230 4.68 -16.74 -11.02
C PRO A 230 4.63 -16.03 -9.66
N GLU A 231 4.81 -16.78 -8.58
CA GLU A 231 4.96 -16.19 -7.26
C GLU A 231 6.12 -15.18 -7.25
N LEU A 232 5.89 -13.99 -6.68
CA LEU A 232 6.93 -12.98 -6.58
C LEU A 232 7.96 -13.43 -5.53
N PRO A 233 9.27 -13.46 -5.88
CA PRO A 233 10.30 -13.77 -4.90
C PRO A 233 10.42 -12.66 -3.84
N ASP A 234 11.05 -12.97 -2.70
CA ASP A 234 11.38 -11.97 -1.67
C ASP A 234 12.50 -11.04 -2.17
N PHE A 235 12.12 -9.93 -2.81
CA PHE A 235 13.07 -8.91 -3.28
C PHE A 235 13.85 -8.24 -2.14
N ASP A 236 13.40 -8.40 -0.89
CA ASP A 236 13.94 -7.71 0.28
C ASP A 236 14.63 -8.66 1.27
N LYS A 237 15.02 -9.87 0.84
CA LYS A 237 15.56 -10.92 1.72
C LYS A 237 16.66 -10.45 2.69
N ASN A 238 17.62 -9.66 2.21
CA ASN A 238 18.79 -9.23 3.01
C ASN A 238 18.76 -7.75 3.42
N THR A 239 17.63 -7.05 3.20
CA THR A 239 17.50 -5.61 3.49
C THR A 239 17.66 -5.28 4.97
N GLN A 240 17.55 -6.28 5.84
CA GLN A 240 17.79 -6.12 7.28
C GLN A 240 19.19 -5.58 7.60
N THR A 241 20.19 -5.91 6.77
CA THR A 241 21.58 -5.49 6.99
C THR A 241 21.83 -4.01 6.63
N PHE A 242 20.88 -3.35 5.96
CA PHE A 242 20.94 -1.94 5.54
C PHE A 242 19.56 -1.26 5.65
N LEU A 243 18.82 -1.61 6.70
CA LEU A 243 17.45 -1.13 6.93
C LEU A 243 17.37 0.38 7.09
N ASP A 244 18.45 1.02 7.55
CA ASP A 244 18.57 2.47 7.66
C ASP A 244 18.49 3.17 6.29
N VAL A 245 19.10 2.58 5.26
CA VAL A 245 19.06 3.09 3.88
C VAL A 245 17.65 2.93 3.30
N VAL A 246 17.05 1.76 3.52
CA VAL A 246 15.66 1.47 3.13
C VAL A 246 14.71 2.48 3.75
N LEU A 247 14.81 2.67 5.07
CA LEU A 247 13.95 3.58 5.81
C LEU A 247 14.12 5.03 5.32
N ARG A 248 15.35 5.45 5.00
CA ARG A 248 15.62 6.77 4.44
C ARG A 248 14.92 7.00 3.10
N GLY A 249 15.05 6.05 2.15
CA GLY A 249 14.36 6.14 0.86
C GLY A 249 12.83 6.18 1.00
N VAL A 250 12.28 5.34 1.88
CA VAL A 250 10.85 5.35 2.23
C VAL A 250 10.44 6.72 2.81
N SER A 251 11.27 7.29 3.68
CA SER A 251 10.98 8.55 4.37
C SER A 251 10.93 9.72 3.39
N TYR A 252 11.86 9.79 2.43
CA TYR A 252 11.83 10.82 1.38
C TYR A 252 10.54 10.76 0.56
N ARG A 253 10.09 9.56 0.19
CA ARG A 253 8.84 9.37 -0.54
C ARG A 253 7.62 9.79 0.27
N VAL A 254 7.54 9.36 1.53
CA VAL A 254 6.43 9.72 2.43
C VAL A 254 6.37 11.22 2.69
N MET A 255 7.52 11.87 2.95
CA MET A 255 7.57 13.32 3.20
C MET A 255 7.18 14.12 1.98
N ALA A 256 7.74 13.80 0.81
CA ALA A 256 7.44 14.48 -0.45
C ALA A 256 5.94 14.45 -0.75
N TYR A 257 5.31 13.28 -0.71
CA TYR A 257 3.88 13.17 -1.00
C TYR A 257 3.02 13.79 0.10
N SER A 258 3.40 13.68 1.38
CA SER A 258 2.67 14.35 2.47
C SER A 258 2.67 15.87 2.30
N ARG A 259 3.81 16.47 1.91
CA ARG A 259 3.89 17.89 1.56
C ARG A 259 3.13 18.24 0.30
N LEU A 260 3.15 17.39 -0.71
CA LEU A 260 2.37 17.59 -1.94
C LEU A 260 0.87 17.66 -1.64
N TYR A 261 0.33 16.78 -0.79
CA TYR A 261 -1.07 16.83 -0.40
C TYR A 261 -1.43 18.09 0.39
N ALA A 262 -0.61 18.45 1.38
CA ALA A 262 -0.82 19.67 2.15
C ALA A 262 -0.78 20.92 1.25
N CYS A 263 0.14 20.94 0.29
CA CYS A 263 0.23 21.97 -0.73
C CYS A 263 -1.01 21.99 -1.64
N ASN A 264 -1.50 20.83 -2.10
CA ASN A 264 -2.67 20.75 -2.98
C ASN A 264 -3.94 21.31 -2.33
N ALA A 265 -4.08 21.16 -1.01
CA ALA A 265 -5.22 21.72 -0.28
C ALA A 265 -5.24 23.26 -0.28
N ALA A 266 -4.07 23.91 -0.35
CA ALA A 266 -3.95 25.38 -0.31
C ALA A 266 -3.65 26.00 -1.69
N PHE A 267 -2.90 25.30 -2.54
CA PHE A 267 -2.35 25.77 -3.81
C PHE A 267 -2.36 24.65 -4.89
N PRO A 268 -3.53 24.28 -5.44
CA PRO A 268 -3.67 23.16 -6.38
C PRO A 268 -2.76 23.25 -7.63
N ASP A 269 -2.58 24.44 -8.18
CA ASP A 269 -1.75 24.63 -9.38
C ASP A 269 -0.26 24.34 -9.10
N ARG A 270 0.22 24.74 -7.92
CA ARG A 270 1.61 24.45 -7.49
C ARG A 270 1.81 22.96 -7.27
N ALA A 271 0.81 22.30 -6.66
CA ALA A 271 0.83 20.86 -6.47
C ALA A 271 0.82 20.10 -7.79
N THR A 272 -0.01 20.51 -8.75
CA THR A 272 -0.04 19.90 -10.10
C THR A 272 1.33 19.99 -10.78
N LYS A 273 1.97 21.18 -10.74
CA LYS A 273 3.31 21.38 -11.32
C LYS A 273 4.39 20.56 -10.61
N THR A 274 4.37 20.56 -9.28
CA THR A 274 5.32 19.78 -8.46
C THR A 274 5.17 18.29 -8.72
N LYS A 275 3.92 17.80 -8.81
CA LYS A 275 3.62 16.41 -9.11
C LYS A 275 4.15 16.00 -10.49
N ALA A 276 3.94 16.83 -11.51
CA ALA A 276 4.45 16.55 -12.86
C ALA A 276 5.99 16.39 -12.87
N LEU A 277 6.71 17.17 -12.07
CA LEU A 277 8.16 17.05 -11.92
C LEU A 277 8.59 15.81 -11.11
N LEU A 278 7.81 15.44 -10.08
CA LEU A 278 8.03 14.19 -9.33
C LEU A 278 7.77 12.94 -10.17
N ASP A 279 6.83 13.01 -11.11
CA ASP A 279 6.48 11.90 -12.01
C ASP A 279 7.51 11.73 -13.14
N ASP A 280 8.26 12.79 -13.47
CA ASP A 280 9.41 12.70 -14.37
C ASP A 280 10.59 12.08 -13.62
N LYS A 281 10.86 10.80 -13.86
CA LYS A 281 11.99 10.05 -13.31
C LYS A 281 13.19 9.97 -14.26
N SER A 282 13.22 10.79 -15.31
CA SER A 282 14.26 10.72 -16.34
C SER A 282 15.66 10.91 -15.75
N GLY A 283 16.59 10.05 -16.18
CA GLY A 283 18.00 10.07 -15.78
C GLY A 283 18.30 9.56 -14.37
N LEU A 284 17.33 8.96 -13.68
CA LEU A 284 17.48 8.38 -12.33
C LEU A 284 17.47 6.84 -12.39
N PHE A 285 17.89 6.21 -11.29
CA PHE A 285 17.82 4.76 -11.07
C PHE A 285 18.63 3.94 -12.08
N LYS A 286 19.84 4.41 -12.42
CA LYS A 286 20.71 3.78 -13.43
C LYS A 286 21.07 2.33 -13.08
N LEU A 287 21.45 2.04 -11.84
CA LEU A 287 21.79 0.68 -11.39
C LEU A 287 20.58 -0.24 -11.47
N HIS A 288 19.37 0.25 -11.15
CA HIS A 288 18.15 -0.52 -11.35
C HIS A 288 17.88 -0.79 -12.83
N CYS A 289 18.13 0.21 -13.69
CA CYS A 289 18.02 0.03 -15.13
C CYS A 289 19.02 -0.98 -15.69
N ASP A 290 20.27 -0.92 -15.26
CA ASP A 290 21.32 -1.86 -15.66
C ASP A 290 21.01 -3.28 -15.16
N LEU A 291 20.51 -3.41 -13.93
CA LEU A 291 20.02 -4.68 -13.38
C LEU A 291 18.87 -5.25 -14.22
N ASN A 292 17.87 -4.43 -14.54
CA ASN A 292 16.73 -4.85 -15.37
C ASN A 292 17.19 -5.33 -16.76
N LYS A 293 18.13 -4.61 -17.39
CA LYS A 293 18.72 -4.99 -18.68
C LYS A 293 19.52 -6.29 -18.58
N SER A 294 20.36 -6.42 -17.55
CA SER A 294 21.17 -7.62 -17.31
C SER A 294 20.33 -8.86 -17.01
N CYS A 295 19.24 -8.74 -16.25
CA CYS A 295 18.36 -9.88 -16.02
C CYS A 295 17.54 -10.21 -17.26
N ARG A 296 17.17 -9.21 -18.07
CA ARG A 296 16.49 -9.42 -19.37
C ARG A 296 17.37 -10.12 -20.39
N SER A 297 18.70 -9.92 -20.38
CA SER A 297 19.60 -10.63 -21.30
C SER A 297 19.72 -12.12 -21.02
N ASN A 298 19.28 -12.59 -19.84
CA ASN A 298 19.23 -14.02 -19.51
C ASN A 298 17.98 -14.71 -20.08
N VAL A 299 17.03 -13.95 -20.64
CA VAL A 299 15.85 -14.50 -21.31
C VAL A 299 16.23 -14.89 -22.73
N ASP A 300 16.01 -16.16 -23.08
CA ASP A 300 16.23 -16.67 -24.43
C ASP A 300 15.48 -15.82 -25.47
N ASN A 301 16.16 -15.47 -26.56
CA ASN A 301 15.60 -14.65 -27.64
C ASN A 301 14.34 -15.27 -28.25
N SER A 302 14.23 -16.60 -28.28
CA SER A 302 13.04 -17.32 -28.75
C SER A 302 11.80 -17.05 -27.89
N CYS A 303 11.99 -16.72 -26.61
CA CYS A 303 10.92 -16.37 -25.67
C CYS A 303 10.74 -14.87 -25.47
N GLY A 304 11.54 -14.02 -26.13
CA GLY A 304 11.56 -12.58 -25.91
C GLY A 304 10.19 -11.91 -26.05
N ALA A 305 9.46 -12.21 -27.12
CA ALA A 305 8.13 -11.61 -27.37
C ALA A 305 7.09 -11.98 -26.29
N GLN A 306 7.10 -13.24 -25.84
CA GLN A 306 6.18 -13.69 -24.78
C GLN A 306 6.57 -13.09 -23.43
N PHE A 307 7.87 -13.04 -23.14
CA PHE A 307 8.38 -12.35 -21.95
C PHE A 307 7.97 -10.88 -21.92
N ASP A 308 8.20 -10.13 -23.01
CA ASP A 308 7.91 -8.71 -23.09
C ASP A 308 6.40 -8.45 -22.93
N LYS A 309 5.56 -9.33 -23.49
CA LYS A 309 4.10 -9.31 -23.29
C LYS A 309 3.70 -9.55 -21.83
N VAL A 310 4.25 -10.57 -21.17
CA VAL A 310 3.96 -10.87 -19.75
C VAL A 310 4.44 -9.76 -18.83
N LYS A 311 5.67 -9.25 -19.04
CA LYS A 311 6.23 -8.14 -18.27
C LYS A 311 5.37 -6.89 -18.45
N SER A 312 5.05 -6.50 -19.68
CA SER A 312 4.21 -5.34 -19.95
C SER A 312 2.81 -5.47 -19.34
N ALA A 313 2.18 -6.65 -19.44
CA ALA A 313 0.87 -6.90 -18.83
C ALA A 313 0.93 -6.79 -17.31
N THR A 314 1.90 -7.46 -16.67
CA THR A 314 2.12 -7.41 -15.23
C THR A 314 2.30 -5.99 -14.74
N CYS A 315 3.21 -5.23 -15.35
CA CYS A 315 3.52 -3.87 -14.92
C CYS A 315 2.37 -2.89 -15.18
N SER A 316 1.68 -3.00 -16.32
CA SER A 316 0.49 -2.18 -16.57
C SER A 316 -0.61 -2.47 -15.55
N CYS A 317 -0.85 -3.73 -15.21
CA CYS A 317 -1.85 -4.10 -14.20
C CYS A 317 -1.46 -3.69 -12.78
N MET A 318 -0.16 -3.72 -12.44
CA MET A 318 0.36 -3.14 -11.19
C MET A 318 0.00 -1.66 -11.07
N TYR A 319 0.23 -0.88 -12.12
CA TYR A 319 -0.11 0.55 -12.11
C TYR A 319 -1.61 0.80 -12.01
N ILE A 320 -2.43 0.07 -12.79
CA ILE A 320 -3.89 0.16 -12.72
C ILE A 320 -4.38 -0.13 -11.28
N LYS A 321 -3.89 -1.21 -10.66
CA LYS A 321 -4.31 -1.59 -9.32
C LYS A 321 -3.82 -0.64 -8.24
N ARG A 322 -2.65 -0.02 -8.42
CA ARG A 322 -2.18 1.07 -7.56
C ARG A 322 -3.08 2.32 -7.65
N ASP A 323 -3.60 2.64 -8.84
CA ASP A 323 -4.53 3.77 -8.98
C ASP A 323 -5.92 3.45 -8.40
N ASP A 324 -6.38 2.19 -8.55
CA ASP A 324 -7.57 1.68 -7.85
C ASP A 324 -7.41 1.81 -6.32
N TRP A 325 -6.21 1.52 -5.78
CA TRP A 325 -5.87 1.72 -4.37
C TRP A 325 -6.02 3.14 -3.91
N HIS A 326 -5.43 4.06 -4.66
CA HIS A 326 -5.51 5.48 -4.37
C HIS A 326 -6.95 5.95 -4.29
N THR A 327 -7.77 5.51 -5.24
CA THR A 327 -9.21 5.81 -5.26
C THR A 327 -9.92 5.28 -4.02
N LYS A 328 -9.54 4.11 -3.53
CA LYS A 328 -10.13 3.53 -2.32
C LYS A 328 -9.71 4.27 -1.05
N PHE A 329 -8.45 4.69 -0.94
CA PHE A 329 -8.00 5.58 0.14
C PHE A 329 -8.77 6.90 0.14
N ASP A 330 -9.04 7.46 -1.03
CA ASP A 330 -9.83 8.68 -1.15
C ASP A 330 -11.28 8.45 -0.71
N LYS A 331 -11.90 7.31 -1.03
CA LYS A 331 -13.23 6.94 -0.52
C LYS A 331 -13.26 6.75 0.99
N VAL A 332 -12.23 6.16 1.58
CA VAL A 332 -12.11 6.02 3.05
C VAL A 332 -11.98 7.38 3.71
N ARG A 333 -11.16 8.27 3.15
CA ARG A 333 -11.08 9.67 3.59
C ARG A 333 -12.48 10.29 3.55
N ASP A 334 -13.17 10.21 2.42
CA ASP A 334 -14.48 10.84 2.25
C ASP A 334 -15.50 10.28 3.25
N ALA A 335 -15.42 8.98 3.55
CA ALA A 335 -16.25 8.32 4.56
C ALA A 335 -15.97 8.82 5.99
N ILE A 336 -14.75 9.27 6.30
CA ILE A 336 -14.36 9.81 7.61
C ILE A 336 -14.68 11.31 7.70
N GLU A 337 -14.55 12.05 6.61
CA GLU A 337 -14.83 13.49 6.58
C GLU A 337 -16.33 13.78 6.59
N ASN A 338 -17.13 12.99 5.85
CA ASN A 338 -18.50 13.37 5.49
C ASN A 338 -19.61 12.50 6.10
N PHE A 339 -19.32 11.67 7.10
CA PHE A 339 -20.36 10.84 7.73
C PHE A 339 -21.20 11.61 8.76
N SER A 340 -22.47 11.26 8.85
CA SER A 340 -23.42 11.76 9.86
C SER A 340 -23.63 10.77 11.01
N THR A 341 -23.48 9.47 10.76
CA THR A 341 -23.61 8.41 11.78
C THR A 341 -22.46 7.42 11.72
N SER A 342 -22.14 6.77 12.85
CA SER A 342 -21.08 5.74 12.87
C SER A 342 -21.39 4.57 11.93
N SER A 343 -22.67 4.19 11.79
CA SER A 343 -23.10 3.17 10.83
C SER A 343 -22.83 3.56 9.37
N GLN A 344 -23.07 4.83 9.00
CA GLN A 344 -22.76 5.34 7.67
C GLN A 344 -21.25 5.31 7.40
N CYS A 345 -20.45 5.76 8.37
CA CYS A 345 -18.99 5.66 8.33
C CYS A 345 -18.56 4.20 8.11
N SER A 346 -19.05 3.27 8.92
CA SER A 346 -18.68 1.86 8.85
C SER A 346 -19.02 1.23 7.50
N SER A 347 -20.24 1.47 7.00
CA SER A 347 -20.68 0.92 5.73
C SER A 347 -19.83 1.47 4.58
N ALA A 348 -19.67 2.79 4.51
CA ALA A 348 -18.91 3.44 3.44
C ALA A 348 -17.44 2.97 3.42
N ILE A 349 -16.84 2.81 4.59
CA ILE A 349 -15.50 2.26 4.76
C ILE A 349 -15.45 0.80 4.31
N LYS A 350 -16.34 -0.07 4.81
CA LYS A 350 -16.40 -1.49 4.41
C LYS A 350 -16.59 -1.65 2.90
N ASP A 351 -17.39 -0.78 2.28
CA ASP A 351 -17.67 -0.76 0.85
C ASP A 351 -16.51 -0.25 -0.01
N ALA A 352 -15.76 0.74 0.49
CA ALA A 352 -14.55 1.26 -0.15
C ALA A 352 -13.45 0.19 -0.14
N VAL A 353 -13.29 -0.44 1.00
CA VAL A 353 -12.30 -1.48 1.27
C VAL A 353 -12.60 -2.77 0.51
N GLY A 354 -13.85 -3.26 0.56
CA GLY A 354 -14.24 -4.51 -0.07
C GLY A 354 -13.68 -5.75 0.65
N GLY A 355 -13.62 -6.88 -0.05
CA GLY A 355 -13.28 -8.19 0.53
C GLY A 355 -11.83 -8.33 1.01
N TRP A 356 -10.95 -7.42 0.60
CA TRP A 356 -9.53 -7.49 0.93
C TRP A 356 -9.21 -7.25 2.41
N ARG A 357 -10.10 -6.60 3.15
CA ARG A 357 -10.04 -6.58 4.62
C ARG A 357 -9.84 -7.99 5.22
N TYR A 358 -10.42 -9.01 4.61
CA TYR A 358 -10.25 -10.38 5.09
C TYR A 358 -8.92 -10.99 4.65
N LYS A 359 -8.41 -10.67 3.45
CA LYS A 359 -7.06 -11.09 3.02
C LYS A 359 -5.99 -10.54 3.94
N LEU A 360 -6.10 -9.26 4.29
CA LEU A 360 -5.25 -8.66 5.31
C LEU A 360 -5.37 -9.37 6.65
N GLN A 361 -6.59 -9.52 7.15
CA GLN A 361 -6.81 -10.14 8.45
C GLN A 361 -6.17 -11.53 8.50
N ASN A 362 -6.23 -12.26 7.38
CA ASN A 362 -5.60 -13.57 7.24
C ASN A 362 -4.07 -13.49 7.20
N ALA A 363 -3.49 -12.55 6.44
CA ALA A 363 -2.05 -12.29 6.43
C ALA A 363 -1.53 -11.94 7.83
N MET A 364 -2.23 -11.05 8.54
CA MET A 364 -1.90 -10.68 9.91
C MET A 364 -2.01 -11.89 10.84
N LYS A 365 -3.11 -12.66 10.78
CA LYS A 365 -3.31 -13.92 11.53
C LYS A 365 -2.17 -14.92 11.30
N LYS A 366 -1.72 -15.03 10.05
CA LYS A 366 -0.66 -15.97 9.66
C LYS A 366 0.72 -15.51 10.13
N CYS A 367 1.00 -14.21 10.07
CA CYS A 367 2.34 -13.68 10.31
C CYS A 367 2.60 -13.15 11.72
N ILE A 368 1.56 -12.76 12.44
CA ILE A 368 1.67 -12.12 13.76
C ILE A 368 1.06 -13.05 14.81
N PRO A 369 1.82 -13.42 15.86
CA PRO A 369 1.31 -14.25 16.95
C PRO A 369 0.00 -13.70 17.56
N ASP A 370 -0.95 -14.58 17.88
CA ASP A 370 -2.30 -14.19 18.33
C ASP A 370 -2.32 -13.21 19.50
N LYS A 371 -1.38 -13.34 20.46
CA LYS A 371 -1.24 -12.43 21.61
C LYS A 371 -0.98 -10.97 21.20
N ASP A 372 -0.34 -10.79 20.05
CA ASP A 372 0.03 -9.49 19.48
C ASP A 372 -0.93 -9.08 18.35
N ASN A 373 -1.90 -9.94 18.01
CA ASN A 373 -2.78 -9.81 16.87
C ASN A 373 -4.23 -9.54 17.24
N LEU A 374 -4.56 -8.27 17.39
CA LEU A 374 -5.92 -7.85 17.71
C LEU A 374 -6.92 -8.12 16.56
N LEU A 375 -6.46 -8.13 15.31
CA LEU A 375 -7.30 -8.46 14.16
C LEU A 375 -7.72 -9.92 14.18
N ALA A 376 -6.85 -10.80 14.69
CA ALA A 376 -7.19 -12.19 14.93
C ALA A 376 -8.33 -12.33 15.94
N SER A 377 -8.29 -11.55 17.01
CA SER A 377 -9.22 -11.65 18.14
C SER A 377 -10.54 -10.87 17.97
N ILE A 378 -10.52 -9.69 17.34
CA ILE A 378 -11.71 -8.83 17.19
C ILE A 378 -12.38 -9.00 15.82
N GLY A 379 -11.59 -9.27 14.79
CA GLY A 379 -12.05 -9.23 13.40
C GLY A 379 -12.11 -7.82 12.83
N ILE A 380 -11.80 -7.68 11.54
CA ILE A 380 -11.63 -6.39 10.88
C ILE A 380 -12.90 -5.55 10.79
N ASP A 381 -14.07 -6.19 10.61
CA ASP A 381 -15.34 -5.46 10.55
C ASP A 381 -15.69 -4.81 11.88
N LYS A 382 -15.49 -5.51 12.99
CA LYS A 382 -15.72 -4.97 14.33
C LYS A 382 -14.69 -3.89 14.68
N ALA A 383 -13.47 -3.99 14.16
CA ALA A 383 -12.49 -2.92 14.29
C ALA A 383 -12.96 -1.66 13.55
N ILE A 384 -13.50 -1.82 12.33
CA ILE A 384 -14.11 -0.73 11.56
C ILE A 384 -15.29 -0.09 12.31
N ASP A 385 -16.18 -0.91 12.87
CA ASP A 385 -17.33 -0.37 13.60
C ASP A 385 -16.90 0.46 14.81
N LYS A 386 -15.97 -0.06 15.61
CA LYS A 386 -15.49 0.63 16.81
C LYS A 386 -14.82 1.96 16.50
N GLY A 387 -13.98 2.04 15.47
CA GLY A 387 -13.34 3.32 15.18
C GLY A 387 -14.29 4.33 14.53
N CYS A 388 -15.31 3.90 13.78
CA CYS A 388 -16.38 4.81 13.35
C CYS A 388 -17.24 5.31 14.52
N ASP A 389 -17.53 4.46 15.50
CA ASP A 389 -18.19 4.89 16.75
C ASP A 389 -17.35 5.94 17.49
N GLU A 390 -16.03 5.74 17.55
CA GLU A 390 -15.13 6.70 18.19
C GLU A 390 -15.01 8.01 17.43
N LEU A 391 -15.01 7.96 16.09
CA LEU A 391 -14.99 9.13 15.22
C LEU A 391 -16.25 9.98 15.35
N ALA A 392 -17.40 9.36 15.62
CA ALA A 392 -18.68 10.07 15.72
C ALA A 392 -18.66 11.20 16.76
N GLY A 393 -17.94 10.99 17.87
CA GLY A 393 -17.76 11.98 18.93
C GLY A 393 -16.61 12.98 18.72
N LYS A 394 -15.89 12.93 17.59
CA LYS A 394 -14.72 13.80 17.33
C LYS A 394 -15.09 15.01 16.48
N SER A 395 -14.42 16.15 16.74
CA SER A 395 -14.52 17.36 15.94
C SER A 395 -13.97 17.16 14.52
N SER A 396 -14.37 18.05 13.59
CA SER A 396 -13.87 18.10 12.22
C SER A 396 -12.33 18.14 12.16
N ASP A 397 -11.69 18.92 13.03
CA ASP A 397 -10.23 19.05 13.05
C ASP A 397 -9.53 17.74 13.41
N VAL A 398 -10.09 16.98 14.36
CA VAL A 398 -9.56 15.66 14.73
C VAL A 398 -9.79 14.66 13.59
N ARG A 399 -10.95 14.71 12.92
CA ARG A 399 -11.21 13.87 11.74
C ARG A 399 -10.22 14.17 10.60
N LEU A 400 -9.92 15.45 10.36
CA LEU A 400 -8.91 15.87 9.37
C LEU A 400 -7.50 15.37 9.74
N LYS A 401 -7.13 15.39 11.02
CA LYS A 401 -5.86 14.80 11.49
C LYS A 401 -5.80 13.29 11.25
N ILE A 402 -6.92 12.58 11.40
CA ILE A 402 -7.03 11.15 11.10
C ILE A 402 -6.91 10.89 9.59
N VAL A 403 -7.51 11.74 8.75
CA VAL A 403 -7.31 11.70 7.30
C VAL A 403 -5.84 11.88 6.93
N ASN A 404 -5.12 12.79 7.61
CA ASN A 404 -3.69 12.96 7.36
C ASN A 404 -2.88 11.71 7.78
N ALA A 405 -3.26 11.03 8.86
CA ALA A 405 -2.70 9.71 9.18
C ALA A 405 -2.95 8.70 8.06
N ILE A 406 -4.18 8.66 7.52
CA ILE A 406 -4.53 7.77 6.40
C ILE A 406 -3.66 8.05 5.17
N ARG A 407 -3.47 9.33 4.83
CA ARG A 407 -2.59 9.76 3.73
C ARG A 407 -1.14 9.37 3.96
N MET A 408 -0.60 9.54 5.16
CA MET A 408 0.76 9.10 5.49
C MET A 408 0.93 7.61 5.20
N ILE A 409 -0.03 6.78 5.60
CA ILE A 409 0.09 5.34 5.37
C ILE A 409 -0.10 4.99 3.89
N ARG A 410 -1.02 5.64 3.16
CA ARG A 410 -1.08 5.49 1.69
C ARG A 410 0.30 5.75 1.07
N ASN A 411 0.96 6.83 1.47
CA ASN A 411 2.30 7.17 0.96
C ASN A 411 3.36 6.14 1.37
N LEU A 412 3.24 5.54 2.55
CA LEU A 412 4.11 4.45 2.99
C LEU A 412 3.90 3.19 2.14
N LEU A 413 2.66 2.80 1.90
CA LEU A 413 2.33 1.66 1.05
C LEU A 413 2.80 1.88 -0.39
N ASP A 414 2.68 3.10 -0.92
CA ASP A 414 3.25 3.47 -2.21
C ASP A 414 4.78 3.36 -2.23
N ALA A 415 5.44 3.73 -1.14
CA ALA A 415 6.88 3.56 -1.00
C ALA A 415 7.30 2.09 -0.93
N LEU A 416 6.53 1.25 -0.26
CA LEU A 416 6.76 -0.19 -0.23
C LEU A 416 6.45 -0.84 -1.58
N ASN A 417 5.39 -0.42 -2.26
CA ASN A 417 5.03 -0.93 -3.58
C ASN A 417 6.07 -0.57 -4.65
N ASP A 418 6.65 0.62 -4.61
CA ASP A 418 7.77 0.98 -5.51
C ASP A 418 8.95 0.00 -5.36
N ARG A 419 9.16 -0.61 -4.19
CA ARG A 419 10.19 -1.65 -3.98
C ARG A 419 9.80 -2.98 -4.63
N ILE A 420 8.54 -3.40 -4.48
CA ILE A 420 8.02 -4.65 -5.05
C ILE A 420 7.97 -4.58 -6.59
N THR A 421 7.83 -3.37 -7.14
CA THR A 421 7.68 -3.12 -8.58
C THR A 421 8.99 -2.72 -9.28
N ARG A 422 10.16 -2.97 -8.69
CA ARG A 422 11.48 -2.66 -9.29
C ARG A 422 11.72 -3.29 -10.66
N PHE A 423 11.10 -4.42 -10.93
CA PHE A 423 11.18 -5.09 -12.23
C PHE A 423 10.33 -4.39 -13.32
N CYS A 424 9.49 -3.43 -12.93
CA CYS A 424 8.58 -2.71 -13.82
C CYS A 424 9.09 -1.38 -14.33
N GLU A 425 10.32 -0.96 -14.01
CA GLU A 425 10.84 0.30 -14.56
C GLU A 425 10.96 0.22 -16.09
N VAL A 426 10.04 0.93 -16.76
CA VAL A 426 9.87 0.97 -18.22
C VAL A 426 10.77 2.02 -18.87
N ARG A 427 11.30 2.97 -18.09
CA ARG A 427 12.07 4.12 -18.60
C ARG A 427 13.57 3.97 -18.32
N CYS A 428 14.06 2.84 -18.78
CA CYS A 428 15.47 2.58 -19.07
C CYS A 428 15.65 2.55 -20.59
#